data_AF-A0A1Y6GAJ5-F1
#
_entry.id   AF-A0A1Y6GAJ5-F1
#
_cell.length_a   1.000
_cell.length_b   1.000
_cell.length_c   1.000
_cell.angle_alpha   90.00
_cell.angle_beta   90.00
_cell.angle_gamma   90.00
#
_symmetry.space_group_name_H-M   'P 1'
#
loop_
_entity.id
_entity.type
_entity.pdbx_description
1 polymer ?
#
loop_
_entity_poly.entity_id
_entity_poly.type
_entity_poly.pdbx_seq_one_letter_code
_entity_poly.pdbx_strand_id
1 'polypeptide(L)'
;MSHLITLFEQHSYLILFTGIFLELLGLPISGEFLMSYAGYFVYQGKMSYILALLTVFVSGGAGITATYWIGKAGGYKLIEKYGKYVHLGPERYKKTSDWFESSGSKLLVFAYFIPGIRHFTGYISGISRMPFRKFIIPAYTGSFLWGFCFITLGKVLGPRWEPFHKATSKYFIIFILVFVIFLAGYLAYRFYKNQIKDFFIRFIQRLLNHLKTIRKIEIFLIFLTLVLIGMVTLMLGMAQDYLYNDFAQFNEIAEYMVKSAIYMSWMKGFLVFQPPFALASIIAITIIRIWKKGRNRVLEYLLLGVSIGGTKPFHDAIIKTFSYLQSFGFVGKFHSANFPDINATIMIIVYGTCLFLLVRHSKNKYLPIFGPLFGLILLISLAVVNIASAHNLPSDIVGGYVYGCVWIFFNFLLFEMLRLVLDRHKVEYD
;
A
#
# COMPACT_ATOMS: atom_id res chain seq x y z
N MET A 1 22.92 38.37 9.44
CA MET A 1 21.61 37.68 9.54
C MET A 1 20.42 38.61 9.33
N SER A 2 20.35 39.78 9.97
CA SER A 2 19.26 40.76 9.78
C SER A 2 19.11 41.26 8.33
N HIS A 3 20.21 41.50 7.61
CA HIS A 3 20.17 41.98 6.22
C HIS A 3 19.69 40.92 5.19
N LEU A 4 19.89 39.63 5.49
CA LEU A 4 19.37 38.52 4.67
C LEU A 4 17.88 38.29 4.95
N ILE A 5 17.45 38.49 6.19
CA ILE A 5 16.03 38.40 6.58
C ILE A 5 15.24 39.56 5.95
N THR A 6 15.77 40.78 5.95
CA THR A 6 15.13 41.92 5.27
C THR A 6 15.12 41.76 3.75
N LEU A 7 16.17 41.22 3.12
CA LEU A 7 16.15 40.88 1.69
C LEU A 7 15.11 39.79 1.37
N PHE A 8 14.97 38.75 2.21
CA PHE A 8 13.97 37.69 2.01
C PHE A 8 12.54 38.18 2.25
N GLU A 9 12.31 39.03 3.26
CA GLU A 9 11.03 39.70 3.48
C GLU A 9 10.68 40.62 2.30
N GLN A 10 11.66 41.33 1.74
CA GLN A 10 11.48 42.26 0.63
C GLN A 10 11.21 41.57 -0.73
N HIS A 11 11.68 40.33 -0.94
CA HIS A 11 11.49 39.58 -2.19
C HIS A 11 10.42 38.48 -2.13
N SER A 12 9.83 38.22 -0.96
CA SER A 12 8.83 37.16 -0.78
C SER A 12 7.58 37.35 -1.67
N TYR A 13 7.15 38.60 -1.87
CA TYR A 13 6.11 38.94 -2.84
C TYR A 13 6.53 38.71 -4.29
N LEU A 14 7.77 39.01 -4.65
CA LEU A 14 8.28 38.83 -6.01
C LEU A 14 8.42 37.34 -6.36
N ILE A 15 8.86 36.51 -5.41
CA ILE A 15 8.94 35.06 -5.56
C ILE A 15 7.54 34.47 -5.74
N LEU A 16 6.58 34.89 -4.91
CA LEU A 16 5.18 34.46 -5.05
C LEU A 16 4.60 34.89 -6.40
N PHE A 17 4.87 36.12 -6.84
CA PHE A 17 4.42 36.62 -8.13
C PHE A 17 4.99 35.80 -9.29
N THR A 18 6.32 35.65 -9.34
CA THR A 18 7.00 34.97 -10.44
C THR A 18 6.66 33.49 -10.47
N GLY A 19 6.60 32.82 -9.32
CA GLY A 19 6.25 31.41 -9.23
C GLY A 19 4.87 31.09 -9.78
N ILE A 20 3.84 31.85 -9.36
CA ILE A 20 2.46 31.65 -9.84
C ILE A 20 2.31 32.03 -11.32
N PHE A 21 3.01 33.07 -11.77
CA PHE A 21 2.99 33.48 -13.17
C PHE A 21 3.59 32.41 -14.08
N LEU A 22 4.78 31.92 -13.73
CA LEU A 22 5.50 30.89 -14.47
C LEU A 22 4.78 29.54 -14.46
N GLU A 23 4.17 29.18 -13.34
CA GLU A 23 3.33 27.99 -13.24
C GLU A 23 2.16 28.04 -14.23
N LEU A 24 1.46 29.18 -14.30
CA LEU A 24 0.33 29.33 -15.23
C LEU A 24 0.77 29.32 -16.69
N LEU A 25 2.02 29.70 -16.99
CA LEU A 25 2.61 29.51 -18.32
C LEU A 25 2.90 28.05 -18.67
N GLY A 26 2.81 27.13 -17.70
CA GLY A 26 2.96 25.68 -17.91
C GLY A 26 4.27 25.10 -17.38
N LEU A 27 5.04 25.87 -16.59
CA LEU A 27 6.19 25.31 -15.89
C LEU A 27 5.74 24.45 -14.71
N PRO A 28 6.42 23.32 -14.41
CA PRO A 28 6.05 22.39 -13.35
C PRO A 28 6.46 22.92 -11.97
N ILE A 29 5.90 24.06 -11.60
CA ILE A 29 6.05 24.70 -10.29
C ILE A 29 4.74 24.44 -9.52
N SER A 30 4.82 24.05 -8.25
CA SER A 30 3.61 23.88 -7.44
C SER A 30 3.19 25.21 -6.81
N GLY A 31 2.18 25.85 -7.37
CA GLY A 31 1.62 27.08 -6.82
C GLY A 31 0.91 26.89 -5.50
N GLU A 32 0.26 25.73 -5.31
CA GLU A 32 -0.38 25.39 -4.03
C GLU A 32 0.63 25.43 -2.89
N PHE A 33 1.83 24.91 -3.14
CA PHE A 33 2.92 24.96 -2.18
C PHE A 33 3.35 26.40 -1.90
N LEU A 34 3.63 27.19 -2.94
CA LEU A 34 4.08 28.57 -2.81
C LEU A 34 3.06 29.45 -2.06
N MET A 35 1.77 29.33 -2.39
CA MET A 35 0.71 30.10 -1.75
C MET A 35 0.44 29.66 -0.32
N SER A 36 0.47 28.35 -0.04
CA SER A 36 0.28 27.86 1.32
C SER A 36 1.48 28.24 2.20
N TYR A 37 2.70 28.22 1.65
CA TYR A 37 3.89 28.70 2.34
C TYR A 37 3.85 30.22 2.56
N ALA A 38 3.37 31.00 1.59
CA ALA A 38 3.08 32.42 1.78
C ALA A 38 2.04 32.64 2.89
N GLY A 39 1.01 31.81 2.97
CA GLY A 39 0.04 31.79 4.07
C GLY A 39 0.69 31.54 5.44
N TYR A 40 1.65 30.62 5.52
CA TYR A 40 2.43 30.38 6.72
C TYR A 40 3.30 31.60 7.11
N PHE A 41 3.90 32.29 6.14
CA PHE A 41 4.62 33.56 6.40
C PHE A 41 3.70 34.69 6.86
N VAL A 42 2.46 34.71 6.38
CA VAL A 42 1.42 35.60 6.91
C VAL A 42 1.12 35.27 8.37
N TYR A 43 1.04 33.99 8.74
CA TYR A 43 0.87 33.57 10.15
C TYR A 43 2.04 34.00 11.03
N GLN A 44 3.28 33.90 10.54
CA GLN A 44 4.48 34.37 11.25
C GLN A 44 4.61 35.90 11.34
N GLY A 45 3.68 36.67 10.76
CA GLY A 45 3.75 38.13 10.72
C GLY A 45 4.78 38.70 9.73
N LYS A 46 5.40 37.85 8.89
CA LYS A 46 6.43 38.24 7.91
C LYS A 46 5.87 38.74 6.58
N MET A 47 4.60 38.46 6.30
CA MET A 47 3.89 38.95 5.11
C MET A 47 2.51 39.49 5.49
N SER A 48 2.12 40.61 4.90
CA SER A 48 0.74 41.08 4.92
C SER A 48 -0.17 40.14 4.11
N TYR A 49 -1.26 39.70 4.74
CA TYR A 49 -2.28 38.85 4.14
C TYR A 49 -2.89 39.47 2.88
N ILE A 50 -3.24 40.75 2.95
CA ILE A 50 -3.89 41.47 1.85
C ILE A 50 -2.93 41.59 0.67
N LEU A 51 -1.66 41.95 0.93
CA LEU A 51 -0.65 42.06 -0.13
C LEU A 51 -0.35 40.70 -0.77
N ALA A 52 -0.36 39.60 -0.01
CA ALA A 52 -0.16 38.26 -0.54
C ALA A 52 -1.31 37.86 -1.50
N LEU A 53 -2.57 38.12 -1.10
CA LEU A 53 -3.74 37.88 -1.96
C LEU A 53 -3.71 38.74 -3.23
N LEU A 54 -3.39 40.03 -3.11
CA LEU A 54 -3.25 40.92 -4.26
C LEU A 54 -2.15 40.45 -5.20
N THR A 55 -1.02 39.99 -4.65
CA THR A 55 0.11 39.46 -5.43
C THR A 55 -0.31 38.24 -6.25
N VAL A 56 -1.01 37.28 -5.63
CA VAL A 56 -1.53 36.10 -6.35
C VAL A 56 -2.61 36.48 -7.36
N PHE A 57 -3.46 37.44 -7.04
CA PHE A 57 -4.48 37.91 -7.98
C PHE A 57 -3.88 38.54 -9.24
N VAL A 58 -2.91 39.44 -9.07
CA VAL A 58 -2.24 40.11 -10.20
C VAL A 58 -1.39 39.12 -10.98
N SER A 59 -0.61 38.27 -10.30
CA SER A 59 0.20 37.23 -10.94
C SER A 59 -0.65 36.23 -11.70
N GLY A 60 -1.69 35.72 -11.05
CA GLY A 60 -2.62 34.75 -11.62
C GLY A 60 -3.37 35.31 -12.84
N GLY A 61 -3.83 36.56 -12.73
CA GLY A 61 -4.46 37.28 -13.82
C GLY A 61 -3.51 37.52 -15.01
N ALA A 62 -2.26 37.91 -14.73
CA ALA A 62 -1.24 38.11 -15.77
C ALA A 62 -0.90 36.79 -16.48
N GLY A 63 -0.68 35.71 -15.73
CA GLY A 63 -0.33 34.40 -16.28
C GLY A 63 -1.43 33.82 -17.15
N ILE A 64 -2.68 33.85 -16.67
CA ILE A 64 -3.82 33.32 -17.45
C ILE A 64 -4.15 34.19 -18.67
N THR A 65 -3.94 35.50 -18.58
CA THR A 65 -4.10 36.39 -19.74
C THR A 65 -3.04 36.12 -20.79
N ALA A 66 -1.78 35.92 -20.38
CA ALA A 66 -0.70 35.58 -21.29
C ALA A 66 -1.00 34.27 -22.04
N THR A 67 -1.42 33.21 -21.34
CA THR A 67 -1.75 31.92 -21.99
C THR A 67 -2.97 32.02 -22.92
N TYR A 68 -3.97 32.85 -22.60
CA TYR A 68 -5.08 33.14 -23.50
C TYR A 68 -4.60 33.77 -24.82
N TRP A 69 -3.75 34.79 -24.75
CA TRP A 69 -3.24 35.44 -25.96
C TRP A 69 -2.30 34.55 -26.75
N ILE A 70 -1.47 33.74 -26.09
CA ILE A 70 -0.64 32.72 -26.74
C ILE A 70 -1.54 31.71 -27.47
N GLY A 71 -2.58 31.20 -26.80
CA GLY A 71 -3.55 30.29 -27.41
C GLY A 71 -4.30 30.91 -28.58
N LYS A 72 -4.69 32.18 -28.47
CA LYS A 72 -5.42 32.92 -29.53
C LYS A 72 -4.54 33.21 -30.75
N ALA A 73 -3.27 33.54 -30.53
CA ALA A 73 -2.30 33.80 -31.60
C ALA A 73 -1.85 32.48 -32.29
N GLY A 74 -1.63 31.42 -31.52
CA GLY A 74 -1.13 30.13 -32.03
C GLY A 74 -2.22 29.16 -32.52
N GLY A 75 -3.46 29.31 -32.06
CA GLY A 75 -4.49 28.27 -32.17
C GLY A 75 -4.93 27.90 -33.59
N TYR A 76 -4.98 28.86 -34.52
CA TYR A 76 -5.42 28.55 -35.89
C TYR A 76 -4.37 27.71 -36.65
N LYS A 77 -3.08 28.10 -36.59
CA LYS A 77 -1.99 27.36 -37.25
C LYS A 77 -1.72 25.99 -36.60
N LEU A 78 -1.95 25.84 -35.29
CA LEU A 78 -1.74 24.57 -34.59
C LEU A 78 -2.86 23.56 -34.86
N ILE A 79 -4.12 24.01 -34.88
CA ILE A 79 -5.28 23.17 -35.22
C ILE A 79 -5.26 22.78 -36.69
N GLU A 80 -4.88 23.67 -37.60
CA GLU A 80 -4.74 23.36 -39.02
C GLU A 80 -3.67 22.27 -39.27
N LYS A 81 -2.55 22.31 -38.53
CA LYS A 81 -1.45 21.36 -38.68
C LYS A 81 -1.64 20.04 -37.93
N TYR A 82 -2.29 20.04 -36.76
CA TYR A 82 -2.40 18.86 -35.87
C TYR A 82 -3.83 18.43 -35.52
N GLY A 83 -4.86 19.17 -35.93
CA GLY A 83 -6.28 18.89 -35.60
C GLY A 83 -6.77 17.52 -36.07
N LYS A 84 -6.18 16.98 -37.14
CA LYS A 84 -6.46 15.61 -37.63
C LYS A 84 -6.06 14.52 -36.62
N TYR A 85 -5.02 14.75 -35.81
CA TYR A 85 -4.50 13.77 -34.85
C TYR A 85 -5.29 13.78 -33.52
N VAL A 86 -5.97 14.89 -33.20
CA VAL A 86 -6.75 15.05 -31.95
C VAL A 86 -8.27 14.94 -32.18
N HIS A 87 -8.72 14.53 -33.39
CA HIS A 87 -10.15 14.41 -33.76
C HIS A 87 -10.97 15.71 -33.56
N LEU A 88 -10.31 16.87 -33.66
CA LEU A 88 -10.90 18.21 -33.64
C LEU A 88 -10.94 18.75 -35.07
N GLY A 89 -11.83 18.19 -35.90
CA GLY A 89 -12.10 18.71 -37.23
C GLY A 89 -12.78 20.08 -37.20
N PRO A 90 -12.81 20.83 -38.33
CA PRO A 90 -13.38 22.18 -38.40
C PRO A 90 -14.82 22.29 -37.87
N GLU A 91 -15.65 21.27 -38.10
CA GLU A 91 -17.04 21.22 -37.60
C GLU A 91 -17.14 21.03 -36.08
N ARG A 92 -16.26 20.22 -35.48
CA ARG A 92 -16.23 20.02 -34.03
C ARG A 92 -15.67 21.23 -33.30
N TYR A 93 -14.73 21.94 -33.92
CA TYR A 93 -14.21 23.21 -33.42
C TYR A 93 -15.33 24.24 -33.22
N LYS A 94 -16.24 24.38 -34.20
CA LYS A 94 -17.40 25.29 -34.10
C LYS A 94 -18.33 24.87 -32.96
N LYS A 95 -18.64 23.58 -32.85
CA LYS A 95 -19.48 23.02 -31.76
C LYS A 95 -18.86 23.18 -30.37
N THR A 96 -17.54 23.03 -30.23
CA THR A 96 -16.81 23.26 -28.98
C THR A 96 -16.75 24.74 -28.62
N SER A 97 -16.58 25.62 -29.61
CA SER A 97 -16.65 27.08 -29.44
C SER A 97 -18.02 27.50 -28.91
N ASP A 98 -19.11 27.00 -29.52
CA ASP A 98 -20.48 27.33 -29.13
C ASP A 98 -20.82 26.80 -27.71
N TRP A 99 -20.33 25.60 -27.36
CA TRP A 99 -20.51 25.03 -26.02
C TRP A 99 -19.69 25.75 -24.94
N PHE A 100 -18.46 26.16 -25.26
CA PHE A 100 -17.64 26.98 -24.35
C PHE A 100 -18.25 28.38 -24.14
N GLU A 101 -18.93 28.91 -25.16
CA GLU A 101 -19.57 30.22 -25.10
C GLU A 101 -20.80 30.26 -24.17
N SER A 102 -21.56 29.16 -24.07
CA SER A 102 -22.76 29.08 -23.21
C SER A 102 -22.48 28.55 -21.79
N SER A 103 -21.69 27.48 -21.66
CA SER A 103 -21.55 26.72 -20.40
C SER A 103 -20.12 26.68 -19.86
N GLY A 104 -19.11 26.95 -20.71
CA GLY A 104 -17.69 26.88 -20.35
C GLY A 104 -17.25 27.95 -19.34
N SER A 105 -17.90 29.12 -19.34
CA SER A 105 -17.53 30.24 -18.46
C SER A 105 -17.61 29.89 -16.96
N LYS A 106 -18.64 29.17 -16.52
CA LYS A 106 -18.77 28.76 -15.09
C LYS A 106 -17.80 27.64 -14.72
N LEU A 107 -17.51 26.74 -15.66
CA LEU A 107 -16.56 25.64 -15.49
C LEU A 107 -15.12 26.13 -15.32
N LEU A 108 -14.76 27.29 -15.89
CA LEU A 108 -13.43 27.88 -15.71
C LEU A 108 -13.09 28.18 -14.25
N VAL A 109 -14.07 28.58 -13.43
CA VAL A 109 -13.86 28.84 -11.99
C VAL A 109 -13.43 27.56 -11.27
N PHE A 110 -14.15 26.45 -11.52
CA PHE A 110 -13.87 25.15 -10.90
C PHE A 110 -12.60 24.51 -11.45
N ALA A 111 -12.24 24.79 -12.70
CA ALA A 111 -11.05 24.24 -13.34
C ALA A 111 -9.73 24.63 -12.63
N TYR A 112 -9.70 25.75 -11.90
CA TYR A 112 -8.55 26.17 -11.08
C TYR A 112 -8.25 25.21 -9.93
N PHE A 113 -9.28 24.53 -9.40
CA PHE A 113 -9.16 23.58 -8.30
C PHE A 113 -8.77 22.17 -8.76
N ILE A 114 -8.68 21.92 -10.07
CA ILE A 114 -8.28 20.62 -10.62
C ILE A 114 -6.83 20.74 -11.13
N PRO A 115 -5.85 20.12 -10.45
CA PRO A 115 -4.45 20.13 -10.88
C PRO A 115 -4.31 19.60 -12.31
N GLY A 116 -3.37 20.17 -13.06
CA GLY A 116 -3.16 19.82 -14.48
C GLY A 116 -4.14 20.51 -15.43
N ILE A 117 -5.45 20.50 -15.15
CA ILE A 117 -6.45 21.11 -16.04
C ILE A 117 -6.25 22.62 -16.14
N ARG A 118 -5.99 23.30 -15.01
CA ARG A 118 -5.87 24.78 -14.97
C ARG A 118 -4.82 25.36 -15.92
N HIS A 119 -3.72 24.66 -16.18
CA HIS A 119 -2.66 25.19 -17.05
C HIS A 119 -3.12 25.27 -18.51
N PHE A 120 -4.08 24.41 -18.90
CA PHE A 120 -4.59 24.36 -20.27
C PHE A 120 -5.81 25.27 -20.49
N THR A 121 -6.47 25.76 -19.45
CA THR A 121 -7.72 26.53 -19.59
C THR A 121 -7.52 27.82 -20.38
N GLY A 122 -6.43 28.56 -20.12
CA GLY A 122 -6.09 29.77 -20.85
C GLY A 122 -5.80 29.49 -22.33
N TYR A 123 -4.94 28.50 -22.60
CA TYR A 123 -4.62 28.08 -23.97
C TYR A 123 -5.86 27.64 -24.74
N ILE A 124 -6.68 26.75 -24.18
CA ILE A 124 -7.90 26.22 -24.84
C ILE A 124 -8.91 27.35 -25.10
N SER A 125 -9.09 28.26 -24.15
CA SER A 125 -10.02 29.40 -24.29
C SER A 125 -9.56 30.37 -25.38
N GLY A 126 -8.25 30.62 -25.47
CA GLY A 126 -7.63 31.41 -26.53
C GLY A 126 -7.77 30.76 -27.91
N ILE A 127 -7.42 29.47 -27.99
CA ILE A 127 -7.50 28.65 -29.21
C ILE A 127 -8.94 28.62 -29.75
N SER A 128 -9.92 28.51 -28.86
CA SER A 128 -11.36 28.49 -29.20
C SER A 128 -11.92 29.89 -29.52
N ARG A 129 -11.08 30.94 -29.50
CA ARG A 129 -11.45 32.34 -29.73
C ARG A 129 -12.60 32.85 -28.85
N MET A 130 -12.70 32.35 -27.62
CA MET A 130 -13.70 32.81 -26.65
C MET A 130 -13.57 34.33 -26.46
N PRO A 131 -14.68 35.11 -26.44
CA PRO A 131 -14.60 36.55 -26.21
C PRO A 131 -13.89 36.85 -24.88
N PHE A 132 -12.86 37.70 -24.91
CA PHE A 132 -12.00 37.96 -23.75
C PHE A 132 -12.77 38.36 -22.49
N ARG A 133 -13.85 39.16 -22.64
CA ARG A 133 -14.72 39.57 -21.53
C ARG A 133 -15.43 38.40 -20.85
N LYS A 134 -15.86 37.38 -21.61
CA LYS A 134 -16.52 36.17 -21.08
C LYS A 134 -15.52 35.23 -20.39
N PHE A 135 -14.25 35.34 -20.75
CA PHE A 135 -13.15 34.53 -20.20
C PHE A 135 -12.55 35.13 -18.92
N ILE A 136 -12.23 36.42 -18.94
CA ILE A 136 -11.47 37.07 -17.88
C ILE A 136 -12.20 37.06 -16.54
N ILE A 137 -13.52 37.28 -16.54
CA ILE A 137 -14.34 37.34 -15.31
C ILE A 137 -14.23 36.01 -14.54
N PRO A 138 -14.65 34.85 -15.10
CA PRO A 138 -14.54 33.59 -14.38
C PRO A 138 -13.10 33.13 -14.15
N ALA A 139 -12.16 33.44 -15.05
CA ALA A 139 -10.76 33.07 -14.87
C ALA A 139 -10.13 33.81 -13.68
N TYR A 140 -10.37 35.11 -13.55
CA TYR A 140 -9.84 35.91 -12.44
C TYR A 140 -10.55 35.56 -11.14
N THR A 141 -11.86 35.33 -11.16
CA THR A 141 -12.59 34.83 -9.99
C THR A 141 -12.06 33.48 -9.54
N GLY A 142 -11.83 32.53 -10.45
CA GLY A 142 -11.24 31.23 -10.16
C GLY A 142 -9.83 31.35 -9.57
N SER A 143 -8.97 32.15 -10.19
CA SER A 143 -7.62 32.43 -9.71
C SER A 143 -7.61 33.08 -8.32
N PHE A 144 -8.53 34.01 -8.07
CA PHE A 144 -8.66 34.68 -6.78
C PHE A 144 -9.13 33.70 -5.69
N LEU A 145 -10.21 32.95 -5.95
CA LEU A 145 -10.74 31.98 -4.99
C LEU A 145 -9.72 30.90 -4.67
N TRP A 146 -9.01 30.41 -5.69
CA TRP A 146 -7.93 29.46 -5.52
C TRP A 146 -6.81 30.02 -4.63
N GLY A 147 -6.31 31.22 -4.94
CA GLY A 147 -5.30 31.89 -4.12
C GLY A 147 -5.75 32.15 -2.69
N PHE A 148 -6.99 32.60 -2.53
CA PHE A 148 -7.62 32.81 -1.23
C PHE A 148 -7.67 31.52 -0.41
N CYS A 149 -8.11 30.41 -0.99
CA CYS A 149 -8.18 29.12 -0.31
C CYS A 149 -6.81 28.68 0.21
N PHE A 150 -5.77 28.67 -0.63
CA PHE A 150 -4.46 28.14 -0.24
C PHE A 150 -3.68 29.07 0.70
N ILE A 151 -3.73 30.39 0.50
CA ILE A 151 -3.11 31.34 1.44
C ILE A 151 -3.81 31.28 2.81
N THR A 152 -5.15 31.22 2.83
CA THR A 152 -5.90 31.10 4.10
C THR A 152 -5.58 29.78 4.79
N LEU A 153 -5.53 28.68 4.04
CA LEU A 153 -5.20 27.36 4.56
C LEU A 153 -3.82 27.33 5.21
N GLY A 154 -2.80 27.88 4.53
CA GLY A 154 -1.45 28.01 5.08
C GLY A 154 -1.40 28.88 6.35
N LYS A 155 -2.16 29.97 6.38
CA LYS A 155 -2.27 30.86 7.55
C LYS A 155 -2.93 30.17 8.75
N VAL A 156 -4.01 29.41 8.52
CA VAL A 156 -4.75 28.71 9.58
C VAL A 156 -3.99 27.49 10.11
N LEU A 157 -3.28 26.76 9.24
CA LEU A 157 -2.48 25.59 9.64
C LEU A 157 -1.27 25.97 10.51
N GLY A 158 -0.71 27.17 10.32
CA GLY A 158 0.30 27.76 11.21
C GLY A 158 1.44 26.78 11.57
N PRO A 159 1.70 26.50 12.87
CA PRO A 159 2.82 25.63 13.30
C PRO A 159 2.71 24.17 12.86
N ARG A 160 1.52 23.70 12.44
CA ARG A 160 1.28 22.32 11.98
C ARG A 160 1.56 22.13 10.49
N TRP A 161 2.03 23.17 9.80
CA TRP A 161 2.34 23.14 8.37
C TRP A 161 3.46 22.15 8.00
N GLU A 162 4.55 22.10 8.77
CA GLU A 162 5.68 21.20 8.49
C GLU A 162 5.31 19.70 8.55
N PRO A 163 4.59 19.20 9.58
CA PRO A 163 4.10 17.82 9.60
C PRO A 163 3.08 17.52 8.48
N PHE A 164 2.19 18.46 8.19
CA PHE A 164 1.18 18.29 7.13
C PHE A 164 1.84 18.19 5.75
N HIS A 165 2.85 19.03 5.47
CA HIS A 165 3.59 19.01 4.21
C HIS A 165 4.35 17.69 3.98
N LYS A 166 4.99 17.13 5.02
CA LYS A 166 5.66 15.82 4.93
C LYS A 166 4.68 14.69 4.60
N ALA A 167 3.46 14.74 5.13
CA ALA A 167 2.42 13.76 4.79
C ALA A 167 1.89 13.99 3.35
N THR A 168 1.53 15.23 3.00
CA THR A 168 0.91 15.57 1.72
C THR A 168 1.85 15.34 0.53
N SER A 169 3.15 15.66 0.62
CA SER A 169 4.09 15.41 -0.49
C SER A 169 4.20 13.91 -0.84
N LYS A 170 4.15 13.02 0.15
CA LYS A 170 4.16 11.55 -0.09
C LYS A 170 2.88 11.08 -0.77
N TYR A 171 1.71 11.52 -0.29
CA TYR A 171 0.42 11.09 -0.85
C TYR A 171 0.10 11.75 -2.20
N PHE A 172 0.56 12.98 -2.45
CA PHE A 172 0.33 13.68 -3.71
C PHE A 172 1.15 13.08 -4.86
N ILE A 173 2.40 12.68 -4.59
CA ILE A 173 3.22 11.95 -5.57
C ILE A 173 2.58 10.59 -5.89
N ILE A 174 2.08 9.86 -4.89
CA ILE A 174 1.37 8.60 -5.09
C ILE A 174 0.09 8.84 -5.92
N PHE A 175 -0.67 9.90 -5.62
CA PHE A 175 -1.88 10.25 -6.36
C PHE A 175 -1.60 10.60 -7.82
N ILE A 176 -0.57 11.41 -8.12
CA ILE A 176 -0.15 11.73 -9.49
C ILE A 176 0.26 10.45 -10.23
N LEU A 177 1.02 9.58 -9.56
CA LEU A 177 1.52 8.34 -10.17
C LEU A 177 0.36 7.38 -10.49
N VAL A 178 -0.61 7.25 -9.59
CA VAL A 178 -1.85 6.49 -9.82
C VAL A 178 -2.68 7.12 -10.93
N PHE A 179 -2.82 8.45 -10.96
CA PHE A 179 -3.59 9.15 -11.99
C PHE A 179 -2.95 9.01 -13.38
N VAL A 180 -1.62 9.12 -13.48
CA VAL A 180 -0.87 8.91 -14.73
C VAL A 180 -0.99 7.46 -15.20
N ILE A 181 -0.90 6.48 -14.29
CA ILE A 181 -1.12 5.06 -14.62
C ILE A 181 -2.55 4.83 -15.10
N PHE A 182 -3.54 5.43 -14.43
CA PHE A 182 -4.95 5.28 -14.79
C PHE A 182 -5.26 5.95 -16.14
N LEU A 183 -4.69 7.12 -16.40
CA LEU A 183 -4.85 7.85 -17.66
C LEU A 183 -4.12 7.13 -18.82
N ALA A 184 -2.90 6.64 -18.59
CA ALA A 184 -2.17 5.81 -19.54
C ALA A 184 -2.90 4.49 -19.81
N GLY A 185 -3.46 3.85 -18.79
CA GLY A 185 -4.29 2.65 -18.89
C GLY A 185 -5.59 2.90 -19.65
N TYR A 186 -6.25 4.03 -19.40
CA TYR A 186 -7.46 4.44 -20.12
C TYR A 186 -7.18 4.77 -21.59
N LEU A 187 -6.08 5.47 -21.88
CA LEU A 187 -5.64 5.77 -23.24
C LEU A 187 -5.21 4.50 -23.98
N ALA A 188 -4.46 3.61 -23.34
CA ALA A 188 -4.09 2.30 -23.90
C ALA A 188 -5.32 1.42 -24.15
N TYR A 189 -6.27 1.38 -23.21
CA TYR A 189 -7.57 0.70 -23.38
C TYR A 189 -8.35 1.27 -24.56
N ARG A 190 -8.35 2.59 -24.76
CA ARG A 190 -9.07 3.25 -25.84
C ARG A 190 -8.41 3.06 -27.20
N PHE A 191 -7.08 3.09 -27.29
CA PHE A 191 -6.32 2.89 -28.54
C PHE A 191 -6.24 1.43 -28.97
N TYR A 192 -6.16 0.50 -28.02
CA TYR A 192 -5.98 -0.92 -28.29
C TYR A 192 -7.21 -1.77 -27.94
N LYS A 193 -8.39 -1.17 -27.79
CA LYS A 193 -9.63 -1.83 -27.32
C LYS A 193 -9.91 -3.19 -27.97
N ASN A 194 -9.69 -3.32 -29.28
CA ASN A 194 -9.94 -4.56 -30.01
C ASN A 194 -8.77 -5.56 -29.84
N GLN A 195 -7.52 -5.10 -29.88
CA GLN A 195 -6.33 -5.95 -29.73
C GLN A 195 -6.13 -6.41 -28.28
N ILE A 196 -6.40 -5.58 -27.28
CA ILE A 196 -6.37 -5.93 -25.85
C ILE A 196 -7.51 -6.89 -25.55
N LYS A 197 -8.72 -6.68 -26.07
CA LYS A 197 -9.83 -7.62 -25.84
C LYS A 197 -9.51 -9.00 -26.42
N ASP A 198 -8.97 -9.05 -27.64
CA ASP A 198 -8.56 -10.32 -28.27
C ASP A 198 -7.30 -10.92 -27.61
N PHE A 199 -6.38 -10.10 -27.11
CA PHE A 199 -5.22 -10.56 -26.33
C PHE A 199 -5.66 -11.10 -24.98
N PHE A 200 -6.52 -10.40 -24.23
CA PHE A 200 -7.01 -10.83 -22.93
C PHE A 200 -7.93 -12.03 -23.04
N ILE A 201 -8.77 -12.13 -24.08
CA ILE A 201 -9.57 -13.34 -24.33
C ILE A 201 -8.64 -14.50 -24.67
N ARG A 202 -7.63 -14.32 -25.55
CA ARG A 202 -6.64 -15.38 -25.84
C ARG A 202 -5.74 -15.69 -24.64
N PHE A 203 -5.41 -14.71 -23.82
CA PHE A 203 -4.59 -14.85 -22.61
C PHE A 203 -5.37 -15.55 -21.51
N ILE A 204 -6.62 -15.15 -21.24
CA ILE A 204 -7.53 -15.84 -20.33
C ILE A 204 -7.83 -17.25 -20.85
N GLN A 205 -8.07 -17.46 -22.15
CA GLN A 205 -8.25 -18.81 -22.70
C GLN A 205 -6.98 -19.64 -22.60
N ARG A 206 -5.80 -19.07 -22.86
CA ARG A 206 -4.52 -19.75 -22.64
C ARG A 206 -4.30 -20.05 -21.17
N LEU A 207 -4.56 -19.11 -20.27
CA LEU A 207 -4.34 -19.24 -18.83
C LEU A 207 -5.38 -20.19 -18.21
N LEU A 208 -6.63 -20.17 -18.65
CA LEU A 208 -7.66 -21.16 -18.29
C LEU A 208 -7.33 -22.54 -18.86
N ASN A 209 -6.82 -22.64 -20.08
CA ASN A 209 -6.39 -23.93 -20.64
C ASN A 209 -5.10 -24.43 -19.97
N HIS A 210 -4.19 -23.54 -19.58
CA HIS A 210 -3.02 -23.89 -18.79
C HIS A 210 -3.43 -24.33 -17.38
N LEU A 211 -4.32 -23.59 -16.71
CA LEU A 211 -4.90 -23.97 -15.41
C LEU A 211 -5.77 -25.24 -15.48
N LYS A 212 -6.38 -25.55 -16.63
CA LYS A 212 -7.06 -26.85 -16.89
C LYS A 212 -6.07 -27.99 -17.10
N THR A 213 -4.85 -27.69 -17.56
CA THR A 213 -3.76 -28.66 -17.74
C THR A 213 -3.01 -28.90 -16.42
N ILE A 214 -2.93 -27.87 -15.57
CA ILE A 214 -2.31 -27.92 -14.26
C ILE A 214 -3.19 -28.77 -13.34
N ARG A 215 -2.61 -29.85 -12.80
CA ARG A 215 -3.31 -30.70 -11.83
C ARG A 215 -3.64 -29.86 -10.59
N LYS A 216 -4.78 -30.09 -9.92
CA LYS A 216 -5.13 -29.39 -8.66
C LYS A 216 -3.99 -29.38 -7.63
N ILE A 217 -3.12 -30.39 -7.67
CA ILE A 217 -1.94 -30.52 -6.80
C ILE A 217 -0.85 -29.49 -7.16
N GLU A 218 -0.63 -29.17 -8.43
CA GLU A 218 0.36 -28.18 -8.85
C GLU A 218 -0.05 -26.75 -8.47
N ILE A 219 -1.35 -26.40 -8.59
CA ILE A 219 -1.86 -25.12 -8.08
C ILE A 219 -1.65 -25.02 -6.56
N PHE A 220 -1.91 -26.11 -5.84
CA PHE A 220 -1.72 -26.17 -4.40
C PHE A 220 -0.23 -26.01 -4.02
N LEU A 221 0.69 -26.64 -4.76
CA LEU A 221 2.13 -26.47 -4.56
C LEU A 221 2.60 -25.05 -4.82
N ILE A 222 2.18 -24.44 -5.95
CA ILE A 222 2.53 -23.05 -6.26
C ILE A 222 2.04 -22.12 -5.15
N PHE A 223 0.80 -22.31 -4.68
CA PHE A 223 0.26 -21.55 -3.56
C PHE A 223 1.11 -21.72 -2.30
N LEU A 224 1.47 -22.95 -1.95
CA LEU A 224 2.30 -23.27 -0.79
C LEU A 224 3.69 -22.64 -0.87
N THR A 225 4.31 -22.67 -2.06
CA THR A 225 5.60 -22.00 -2.32
C THR A 225 5.49 -20.48 -2.17
N LEU A 226 4.43 -19.85 -2.69
CA LEU A 226 4.21 -18.41 -2.53
C LEU A 226 4.02 -18.01 -1.07
N VAL A 227 3.24 -18.80 -0.31
CA VAL A 227 3.07 -18.58 1.14
C VAL A 227 4.40 -18.74 1.87
N LEU A 228 5.19 -19.77 1.55
CA LEU A 228 6.51 -19.98 2.15
C LEU A 228 7.46 -18.81 1.88
N ILE A 229 7.53 -18.32 0.63
CA ILE A 229 8.34 -17.14 0.27
C ILE A 229 7.89 -15.91 1.07
N GLY A 230 6.58 -15.69 1.19
CA GLY A 230 6.03 -14.60 1.99
C GLY A 230 6.42 -14.71 3.47
N MET A 231 6.32 -15.91 4.04
CA MET A 231 6.69 -16.17 5.44
C MET A 231 8.19 -16.02 5.68
N VAL A 232 9.05 -16.47 4.75
CA VAL A 232 10.50 -16.28 4.83
C VAL A 232 10.86 -14.81 4.72
N THR A 233 10.20 -14.05 3.84
CA THR A 233 10.41 -12.60 3.71
C THR A 233 10.05 -11.89 5.02
N LEU A 234 8.91 -12.25 5.61
CA LEU A 234 8.47 -11.69 6.89
C LEU A 234 9.41 -12.10 8.03
N MET A 235 9.86 -13.35 8.05
CA MET A 235 10.85 -13.87 9.01
C MET A 235 12.16 -13.08 8.96
N LEU A 236 12.68 -12.79 7.76
CA LEU A 236 13.88 -11.98 7.57
C LEU A 236 13.66 -10.51 7.98
N GLY A 237 12.49 -9.94 7.68
CA GLY A 237 12.13 -8.60 8.16
C GLY A 237 12.11 -8.54 9.69
N MET A 238 11.51 -9.53 10.35
CA MET A 238 11.50 -9.61 11.82
C MET A 238 12.89 -9.88 12.41
N ALA A 239 13.74 -10.66 11.72
CA ALA A 239 15.14 -10.83 12.11
C ALA A 239 15.87 -9.48 12.09
N GLN A 240 15.64 -8.69 11.04
CA GLN A 240 16.20 -7.35 10.93
C GLN A 240 15.70 -6.46 12.07
N ASP A 241 14.39 -6.36 12.27
CA ASP A 241 13.79 -5.55 13.34
C ASP A 241 14.30 -5.96 14.74
N TYR A 242 14.57 -7.26 14.95
CA TYR A 242 15.20 -7.78 16.16
C TYR A 242 16.65 -7.30 16.33
N LEU A 243 17.47 -7.47 15.29
CA LEU A 243 18.90 -7.11 15.31
C LEU A 243 19.13 -5.60 15.43
N TYR A 244 18.22 -4.78 14.89
CA TYR A 244 18.29 -3.31 14.92
C TYR A 244 17.48 -2.67 16.06
N ASN A 245 16.79 -3.48 16.88
CA ASN A 245 15.99 -3.03 18.03
C ASN A 245 14.79 -2.12 17.68
N ASP A 246 14.15 -2.35 16.54
CA ASP A 246 13.02 -1.55 16.05
C ASP A 246 11.65 -2.01 16.63
N PHE A 247 11.62 -3.09 17.44
CA PHE A 247 10.39 -3.61 18.02
C PHE A 247 9.82 -2.80 19.20
N ALA A 248 10.53 -1.81 19.73
CA ALA A 248 10.12 -1.08 20.94
C ALA A 248 8.71 -0.46 20.79
N GLN A 249 8.49 0.28 19.70
CA GLN A 249 7.20 0.92 19.44
C GLN A 249 6.08 -0.11 19.21
N PHE A 250 6.39 -1.21 18.51
CA PHE A 250 5.41 -2.29 18.29
C PHE A 250 4.99 -2.96 19.60
N ASN A 251 5.97 -3.29 20.45
CA ASN A 251 5.71 -3.93 21.74
C ASN A 251 4.86 -3.03 22.64
N GLU A 252 5.22 -1.75 22.77
CA GLU A 252 4.48 -0.80 23.61
C GLU A 252 3.03 -0.63 23.15
N ILE A 253 2.81 -0.41 21.83
CA ILE A 253 1.47 -0.24 21.26
C ILE A 253 0.65 -1.52 21.42
N ALA A 254 1.21 -2.68 21.06
CA ALA A 254 0.50 -3.94 21.11
C ALA A 254 0.15 -4.34 22.55
N GLU A 255 1.07 -4.14 23.50
CA GLU A 255 0.82 -4.38 24.92
C GLU A 255 -0.25 -3.44 25.47
N TYR A 256 -0.18 -2.14 25.14
CA TYR A 256 -1.19 -1.18 25.53
C TYR A 256 -2.57 -1.53 24.95
N MET A 257 -2.66 -1.88 23.66
CA MET A 257 -3.90 -2.27 23.01
C MET A 257 -4.51 -3.52 23.66
N VAL A 258 -3.69 -4.54 23.92
CA VAL A 258 -4.17 -5.77 24.56
C VAL A 258 -4.67 -5.50 25.98
N LYS A 259 -3.91 -4.75 26.78
CA LYS A 259 -4.28 -4.44 28.17
C LYS A 259 -5.50 -3.51 28.27
N SER A 260 -5.64 -2.56 27.34
CA SER A 260 -6.74 -1.59 27.34
C SER A 260 -8.05 -2.12 26.75
N ALA A 261 -7.98 -2.95 25.72
CA ALA A 261 -9.16 -3.39 24.99
C ALA A 261 -9.67 -4.78 25.42
N ILE A 262 -8.80 -5.66 25.92
CA ILE A 262 -9.06 -7.11 25.89
C ILE A 262 -8.37 -7.84 27.06
N TYR A 263 -8.71 -7.50 28.30
CA TYR A 263 -8.52 -8.44 29.41
C TYR A 263 -9.84 -8.70 30.13
N MET A 264 -10.49 -9.77 29.72
CA MET A 264 -11.72 -10.23 30.36
C MET A 264 -11.47 -11.64 30.92
N SER A 265 -11.95 -11.90 32.13
CA SER A 265 -11.67 -13.15 32.86
C SER A 265 -11.95 -14.43 32.06
N TRP A 266 -12.89 -14.40 31.11
CA TRP A 266 -13.20 -15.55 30.24
C TRP A 266 -12.03 -15.96 29.33
N MET A 267 -11.15 -15.02 28.95
CA MET A 267 -10.03 -15.30 28.05
C MET A 267 -8.93 -16.14 28.71
N LYS A 268 -8.83 -16.12 30.05
CA LYS A 268 -7.95 -17.05 30.79
C LYS A 268 -8.26 -18.51 30.47
N GLY A 269 -9.49 -18.82 30.06
CA GLY A 269 -9.88 -20.17 29.62
C GLY A 269 -9.05 -20.70 28.45
N PHE A 270 -8.49 -19.82 27.60
CA PHE A 270 -7.62 -20.27 26.51
C PHE A 270 -6.27 -20.84 26.99
N LEU A 271 -5.81 -20.49 28.20
CA LEU A 271 -4.57 -21.06 28.75
C LEU A 271 -4.63 -22.58 28.88
N VAL A 272 -5.83 -23.18 28.97
CA VAL A 272 -6.02 -24.65 29.03
C VAL A 272 -5.47 -25.35 27.78
N PHE A 273 -5.33 -24.65 26.66
CA PHE A 273 -4.82 -25.22 25.40
C PHE A 273 -3.29 -25.22 25.30
N GLN A 274 -2.57 -24.50 26.16
CA GLN A 274 -1.11 -24.40 26.07
C GLN A 274 -0.31 -25.57 26.67
N PRO A 275 -0.73 -26.18 27.80
CA PRO A 275 0.08 -27.17 28.49
C PRO A 275 0.45 -28.38 27.61
N PRO A 276 1.58 -29.05 27.89
CA PRO A 276 2.02 -30.22 27.13
C PRO A 276 0.96 -31.32 27.01
N PHE A 277 0.10 -31.51 28.01
CA PHE A 277 -0.98 -32.50 27.95
C PHE A 277 -2.06 -32.14 26.92
N ALA A 278 -2.37 -30.84 26.73
CA ALA A 278 -3.35 -30.39 25.74
C ALA A 278 -2.80 -30.57 24.32
N LEU A 279 -1.53 -30.23 24.12
CA LEU A 279 -0.82 -30.47 22.87
C LEU A 279 -0.70 -31.98 22.56
N ALA A 280 -0.36 -32.80 23.54
CA ALA A 280 -0.32 -34.26 23.40
C ALA A 280 -1.70 -34.84 23.03
N SER A 281 -2.78 -34.28 23.57
CA SER A 281 -4.16 -34.72 23.27
C SER A 281 -4.51 -34.50 21.80
N ILE A 282 -4.20 -33.32 21.23
CA ILE A 282 -4.49 -33.06 19.81
C ILE A 282 -3.61 -33.88 18.88
N ILE A 283 -2.35 -34.14 19.27
CA ILE A 283 -1.45 -35.05 18.55
C ILE A 283 -2.02 -36.47 18.55
N ALA A 284 -2.46 -36.97 19.71
CA ALA A 284 -3.07 -38.30 19.84
C ALA A 284 -4.33 -38.45 18.97
N ILE A 285 -5.21 -37.44 18.98
CA ILE A 285 -6.40 -37.41 18.10
C ILE A 285 -6.00 -37.48 16.63
N THR A 286 -4.95 -36.76 16.24
CA THR A 286 -4.43 -36.75 14.87
C THR A 286 -3.84 -38.11 14.49
N ILE A 287 -3.06 -38.74 15.36
CA ILE A 287 -2.51 -40.09 15.16
C ILE A 287 -3.62 -41.11 14.96
N ILE A 288 -4.64 -41.12 15.84
CA ILE A 288 -5.80 -42.01 15.72
C ILE A 288 -6.53 -41.78 14.39
N ARG A 289 -6.61 -40.52 13.95
CA ARG A 289 -7.25 -40.18 12.67
C ARG A 289 -6.47 -40.68 11.47
N ILE A 290 -5.15 -40.53 11.46
CA ILE A 290 -4.24 -41.07 10.43
C ILE A 290 -4.34 -42.60 10.40
N TRP A 291 -4.36 -43.25 11.55
CA TRP A 291 -4.52 -44.70 11.63
C TRP A 291 -5.82 -45.19 10.97
N LYS A 292 -6.95 -44.51 11.25
CA LYS A 292 -8.27 -44.90 10.70
C LYS A 292 -8.46 -44.56 9.22
N LYS A 293 -7.89 -43.45 8.72
CA LYS A 293 -8.24 -42.89 7.39
C LYS A 293 -7.06 -42.54 6.49
N GLY A 294 -5.82 -42.68 6.96
CA GLY A 294 -4.61 -42.33 6.23
C GLY A 294 -4.43 -43.17 4.97
N ARG A 295 -4.24 -42.51 3.82
CA ARG A 295 -3.99 -43.18 2.53
C ARG A 295 -2.55 -43.69 2.43
N ASN A 296 -1.58 -42.86 2.84
CA ASN A 296 -0.16 -43.23 2.99
C ASN A 296 0.28 -42.92 4.44
N ARG A 297 -0.02 -43.85 5.35
CA ARG A 297 0.19 -43.67 6.81
C ARG A 297 1.64 -43.34 7.16
N VAL A 298 2.60 -43.97 6.50
CA VAL A 298 4.04 -43.76 6.76
C VAL A 298 4.45 -42.32 6.50
N LEU A 299 4.07 -41.76 5.34
CA LEU A 299 4.40 -40.38 5.01
C LEU A 299 3.73 -39.39 5.96
N GLU A 300 2.48 -39.65 6.34
CA GLU A 300 1.73 -38.74 7.23
C GLU A 300 2.28 -38.77 8.67
N TYR A 301 2.69 -39.93 9.16
CA TYR A 301 3.42 -40.02 10.43
C TYR A 301 4.81 -39.37 10.34
N LEU A 302 5.49 -39.50 9.21
CA LEU A 302 6.76 -38.81 8.97
C LEU A 302 6.57 -37.29 9.00
N LEU A 303 5.56 -36.74 8.32
CA LEU A 303 5.27 -35.31 8.37
C LEU A 303 5.00 -34.84 9.80
N LEU A 304 4.14 -35.55 10.54
CA LEU A 304 3.82 -35.20 11.91
C LEU A 304 5.06 -35.26 12.82
N GLY A 305 5.84 -36.34 12.70
CA GLY A 305 7.05 -36.57 13.49
C GLY A 305 8.16 -35.57 13.19
N VAL A 306 8.45 -35.28 11.93
CA VAL A 306 9.47 -34.29 11.52
C VAL A 306 9.04 -32.88 11.90
N SER A 307 7.76 -32.52 11.69
CA SER A 307 7.28 -31.19 12.03
C SER A 307 7.42 -30.93 13.53
N ILE A 308 6.93 -31.84 14.38
CA ILE A 308 6.94 -31.66 15.83
C ILE A 308 8.35 -31.88 16.39
N GLY A 309 8.99 -33.01 16.06
CA GLY A 309 10.32 -33.37 16.58
C GLY A 309 11.43 -32.44 16.13
N GLY A 310 11.31 -31.85 14.93
CA GLY A 310 12.28 -30.88 14.41
C GLY A 310 12.13 -29.47 14.98
N THR A 311 11.08 -29.19 15.76
CA THR A 311 10.83 -27.85 16.33
C THR A 311 12.01 -27.33 17.15
N LYS A 312 12.50 -28.12 18.11
CA LYS A 312 13.58 -27.71 19.01
C LYS A 312 14.91 -27.54 18.27
N PRO A 313 15.39 -28.51 17.46
CA PRO A 313 16.60 -28.32 16.65
C PRO A 313 16.53 -27.09 15.73
N PHE A 314 15.37 -26.86 15.09
CA PHE A 314 15.16 -25.69 14.24
C PHE A 314 15.27 -24.38 15.03
N HIS A 315 14.60 -24.31 16.18
CA HIS A 315 14.65 -23.15 17.06
C HIS A 315 16.06 -22.87 17.59
N ASP A 316 16.77 -23.91 18.06
CA ASP A 316 18.14 -23.81 18.55
C ASP A 316 19.09 -23.32 17.43
N ALA A 317 18.86 -23.75 16.19
CA ALA A 317 19.61 -23.28 15.02
C ALA A 317 19.38 -21.79 14.73
N ILE A 318 18.15 -21.29 14.89
CA ILE A 318 17.83 -19.86 14.74
C ILE A 318 18.54 -19.04 15.80
N ILE A 319 18.44 -19.44 17.08
CA ILE A 319 19.12 -18.75 18.19
C ILE A 319 20.63 -18.71 17.95
N LYS A 320 21.23 -19.83 17.54
CA LYS A 320 22.66 -19.88 17.20
C LYS A 320 23.03 -18.98 16.01
N THR A 321 22.12 -18.85 15.04
CA THR A 321 22.33 -17.93 13.91
C THR A 321 22.29 -16.48 14.37
N PHE A 322 21.37 -16.12 15.26
CA PHE A 322 21.32 -14.78 15.83
C PHE A 322 22.55 -14.47 16.68
N SER A 323 22.99 -15.38 17.55
CA SER A 323 24.20 -15.16 18.35
C SER A 323 25.44 -15.03 17.46
N TYR A 324 25.51 -15.80 16.36
CA TYR A 324 26.56 -15.66 15.36
C TYR A 324 26.50 -14.30 14.66
N LEU A 325 25.34 -13.86 14.17
CA LEU A 325 25.18 -12.56 13.52
C LEU A 325 25.51 -11.40 14.46
N GLN A 326 25.13 -11.49 15.74
CA GLN A 326 25.47 -10.51 16.76
C GLN A 326 26.99 -10.36 16.94
N SER A 327 27.76 -11.44 16.79
CA SER A 327 29.23 -11.38 16.89
C SER A 327 29.89 -10.52 15.80
N PHE A 328 29.19 -10.20 14.70
CA PHE A 328 29.67 -9.32 13.63
C PHE A 328 29.40 -7.82 13.86
N GLY A 329 28.90 -7.42 15.03
CA GLY A 329 28.70 -6.00 15.38
C GLY A 329 27.29 -5.47 15.15
N PHE A 330 26.30 -6.33 14.90
CA PHE A 330 24.88 -5.98 14.99
C PHE A 330 24.47 -5.88 16.47
N VAL A 331 24.80 -4.77 17.13
CA VAL A 331 24.57 -4.57 18.57
C VAL A 331 23.57 -3.43 18.82
N GLY A 332 22.29 -3.78 18.90
CA GLY A 332 21.28 -2.97 19.59
C GLY A 332 21.25 -3.32 21.10
N LYS A 333 20.86 -2.37 21.96
CA LYS A 333 20.52 -2.69 23.36
C LYS A 333 19.25 -3.57 23.35
N PHE A 334 19.41 -4.87 23.55
CA PHE A 334 18.30 -5.83 23.48
C PHE A 334 17.23 -5.59 24.53
N HIS A 335 15.96 -5.75 24.13
CA HIS A 335 14.83 -5.82 25.06
C HIS A 335 14.30 -7.25 25.30
N SER A 336 14.64 -8.27 24.50
CA SER A 336 14.21 -9.66 24.79
C SER A 336 15.24 -10.75 24.49
N ALA A 337 15.50 -11.57 25.50
CA ALA A 337 16.27 -12.81 25.41
C ALA A 337 15.44 -13.99 24.88
N ASN A 338 14.12 -13.82 24.76
CA ASN A 338 13.17 -14.88 24.43
C ASN A 338 12.70 -14.83 22.97
N PHE A 339 13.31 -14.00 22.12
CA PHE A 339 12.94 -13.89 20.71
C PHE A 339 13.69 -14.92 19.84
N PRO A 340 12.98 -15.66 18.95
CA PRO A 340 11.53 -15.84 18.90
C PRO A 340 11.07 -16.74 20.07
N ASP A 341 9.81 -16.63 20.53
CA ASP A 341 9.34 -17.44 21.67
C ASP A 341 9.18 -18.93 21.30
N ILE A 342 9.80 -19.82 22.07
CA ILE A 342 9.76 -21.27 21.83
C ILE A 342 8.35 -21.84 21.99
N ASN A 343 7.59 -21.36 22.97
CA ASN A 343 6.25 -21.88 23.25
C ASN A 343 5.28 -21.52 22.12
N ALA A 344 5.33 -20.29 21.63
CA ALA A 344 4.60 -19.83 20.46
C ALA A 344 4.98 -20.65 19.21
N THR A 345 6.28 -20.90 19.02
CA THR A 345 6.79 -21.75 17.92
C THR A 345 6.19 -23.17 17.98
N ILE A 346 6.23 -23.80 19.16
CA ILE A 346 5.64 -25.14 19.36
C ILE A 346 4.12 -25.12 19.11
N MET A 347 3.41 -24.13 19.64
CA MET A 347 1.96 -24.03 19.49
C MET A 347 1.56 -23.96 18.02
N ILE A 348 2.17 -23.07 17.23
CA ILE A 348 1.79 -22.95 15.81
C ILE A 348 2.15 -24.21 15.03
N ILE A 349 3.29 -24.85 15.32
CA ILE A 349 3.72 -26.10 14.67
C ILE A 349 2.75 -27.24 14.98
N VAL A 350 2.43 -27.46 16.25
CA VAL A 350 1.54 -28.54 16.67
C VAL A 350 0.12 -28.30 16.13
N TYR A 351 -0.46 -27.12 16.37
CA TYR A 351 -1.82 -26.83 15.91
C TYR A 351 -1.92 -26.79 14.38
N GLY A 352 -0.97 -26.15 13.70
CA GLY A 352 -0.95 -26.06 12.25
C GLY A 352 -0.83 -27.43 11.57
N THR A 353 0.12 -28.26 12.03
CA THR A 353 0.34 -29.61 11.47
C THR A 353 -0.84 -30.53 11.76
N CYS A 354 -1.34 -30.55 12.99
CA CYS A 354 -2.49 -31.38 13.36
C CYS A 354 -3.74 -30.97 12.58
N LEU A 355 -4.03 -29.66 12.50
CA LEU A 355 -5.17 -29.14 11.77
C LEU A 355 -5.09 -29.47 10.28
N PHE A 356 -3.93 -29.31 9.66
CA PHE A 356 -3.70 -29.68 8.26
C PHE A 356 -4.03 -31.16 8.00
N LEU A 357 -3.52 -32.06 8.85
CA LEU A 357 -3.78 -33.50 8.73
C LEU A 357 -5.24 -33.86 9.03
N LEU A 358 -5.88 -33.22 10.01
CA LEU A 358 -7.29 -33.44 10.34
C LEU A 358 -8.23 -32.97 9.21
N VAL A 359 -7.95 -31.79 8.63
CA VAL A 359 -8.68 -31.23 7.49
C VAL A 359 -8.58 -32.17 6.28
N ARG A 360 -7.37 -32.65 5.98
CA ARG A 360 -7.10 -33.57 4.87
C ARG A 360 -7.90 -34.87 4.96
N HIS A 361 -8.11 -35.39 6.18
CA HIS A 361 -8.86 -36.63 6.43
C HIS A 361 -10.36 -36.44 6.69
N SER A 362 -10.86 -35.23 6.43
CA SER A 362 -12.26 -34.91 6.58
C SER A 362 -13.01 -35.03 5.25
N LYS A 363 -14.15 -35.73 5.29
CA LYS A 363 -15.10 -35.75 4.17
C LYS A 363 -16.00 -34.50 4.16
N ASN A 364 -15.93 -33.67 5.21
CA ASN A 364 -16.78 -32.50 5.38
C ASN A 364 -16.23 -31.32 4.56
N LYS A 365 -17.03 -30.79 3.64
CA LYS A 365 -16.68 -29.64 2.78
C LYS A 365 -16.43 -28.34 3.56
N TYR A 366 -16.96 -28.23 4.78
CA TYR A 366 -16.81 -27.03 5.62
C TYR A 366 -15.48 -27.00 6.39
N LEU A 367 -14.91 -28.17 6.73
CA LEU A 367 -13.72 -28.22 7.59
C LEU A 367 -12.47 -27.57 6.97
N PRO A 368 -12.20 -27.67 5.65
CA PRO A 368 -11.10 -26.94 5.02
C PRO A 368 -11.23 -25.42 5.06
N ILE A 369 -12.44 -24.89 5.22
CA ILE A 369 -12.71 -23.45 5.25
C ILE A 369 -12.66 -22.95 6.70
N PHE A 370 -13.46 -23.58 7.57
CA PHE A 370 -13.60 -23.12 8.96
C PHE A 370 -12.48 -23.62 9.87
N GLY A 371 -11.82 -24.74 9.55
CA GLY A 371 -10.73 -25.28 10.34
C GLY A 371 -9.56 -24.30 10.48
N PRO A 372 -8.93 -23.86 9.38
CA PRO A 372 -7.85 -22.86 9.41
C PRO A 372 -8.25 -21.57 10.13
N LEU A 373 -9.49 -21.11 9.94
CA LEU A 373 -10.02 -19.90 10.55
C LEU A 373 -10.15 -20.07 12.07
N PHE A 374 -10.66 -21.21 12.53
CA PHE A 374 -10.72 -21.56 13.95
C PHE A 374 -9.33 -21.68 14.57
N GLY A 375 -8.38 -22.33 13.88
CA GLY A 375 -7.00 -22.44 14.34
C GLY A 375 -6.32 -21.07 14.48
N LEU A 376 -6.55 -20.17 13.52
CA LEU A 376 -6.04 -18.79 13.56
C LEU A 376 -6.67 -18.00 14.72
N ILE A 377 -7.98 -18.10 14.94
CA ILE A 377 -8.66 -17.47 16.08
C ILE A 377 -8.11 -18.00 17.42
N LEU A 378 -7.86 -19.31 17.51
CA LEU A 378 -7.27 -19.93 18.71
C LEU A 378 -5.86 -19.37 18.97
N LEU A 379 -5.00 -19.31 17.95
CA LEU A 379 -3.64 -18.78 18.09
C LEU A 379 -3.63 -17.28 18.43
N ILE A 380 -4.49 -16.48 17.82
CA ILE A 380 -4.64 -15.06 18.19
C ILE A 380 -5.09 -14.92 19.64
N SER A 381 -6.09 -15.70 20.06
CA SER A 381 -6.57 -15.70 21.45
C SER A 381 -5.45 -16.07 22.43
N LEU A 382 -4.64 -17.08 22.10
CA LEU A 382 -3.48 -17.49 22.91
C LEU A 382 -2.41 -16.40 22.99
N ALA A 383 -2.11 -15.72 21.87
CA ALA A 383 -1.19 -14.59 21.86
C ALA A 383 -1.68 -13.44 22.76
N VAL A 384 -2.95 -13.05 22.61
CA VAL A 384 -3.55 -11.97 23.42
C VAL A 384 -3.48 -12.30 24.90
N VAL A 385 -3.80 -13.54 25.30
CA VAL A 385 -3.76 -13.96 26.71
C VAL A 385 -2.34 -13.97 27.28
N ASN A 386 -1.35 -14.40 26.50
CA ASN A 386 0.06 -14.39 26.90
C ASN A 386 0.62 -12.96 27.05
N ILE A 387 0.25 -12.05 26.13
CA ILE A 387 0.61 -10.63 26.21
C ILE A 387 -0.05 -9.99 27.43
N ALA A 388 -1.35 -10.23 27.63
CA ALA A 388 -2.10 -9.62 28.72
C ALA A 388 -1.64 -10.09 30.10
N SER A 389 -1.15 -11.33 30.20
CA SER A 389 -0.60 -11.89 31.45
C SER A 389 0.85 -11.46 31.71
N ALA A 390 1.41 -10.59 30.86
CA ALA A 390 2.78 -10.07 30.90
C ALA A 390 3.85 -11.17 30.96
N HIS A 391 3.58 -12.33 30.35
CA HIS A 391 4.54 -13.44 30.31
C HIS A 391 5.61 -13.24 29.24
N ASN A 392 5.21 -12.73 28.07
CA ASN A 392 6.07 -12.59 26.91
C ASN A 392 5.77 -11.28 26.17
N LEU A 393 6.76 -10.72 25.48
CA LEU A 393 6.54 -9.55 24.64
C LEU A 393 5.73 -9.93 23.38
N PRO A 394 4.93 -9.00 22.83
CA PRO A 394 4.20 -9.23 21.59
C PRO A 394 5.10 -9.67 20.42
N SER A 395 6.26 -9.03 20.25
CA SER A 395 7.23 -9.39 19.20
C SER A 395 7.77 -10.82 19.34
N ASP A 396 8.03 -11.29 20.56
CA ASP A 396 8.52 -12.66 20.80
C ASP A 396 7.50 -13.71 20.36
N ILE A 397 6.23 -13.51 20.69
CA ILE A 397 5.14 -14.42 20.31
C ILE A 397 4.91 -14.40 18.80
N VAL A 398 4.84 -13.21 18.20
CA VAL A 398 4.68 -13.07 16.74
C VAL A 398 5.88 -13.69 16.02
N GLY A 399 7.09 -13.50 16.55
CA GLY A 399 8.30 -14.16 16.06
C GLY A 399 8.15 -15.67 16.11
N GLY A 400 7.75 -16.25 17.25
CA GLY A 400 7.52 -17.69 17.35
C GLY A 400 6.51 -18.22 16.34
N TYR A 401 5.42 -17.50 16.11
CA TYR A 401 4.42 -17.87 15.10
C TYR A 401 4.97 -17.81 13.67
N VAL A 402 5.70 -16.76 13.32
CA VAL A 402 6.25 -16.58 11.97
C VAL A 402 7.31 -17.63 11.66
N TYR A 403 8.27 -17.82 12.56
CA TYR A 403 9.33 -18.81 12.40
C TYR A 403 8.76 -20.23 12.37
N GLY A 404 7.76 -20.52 13.22
CA GLY A 404 7.03 -21.79 13.18
C GLY A 404 6.25 -21.99 11.88
N CYS A 405 5.62 -20.95 11.33
CA CYS A 405 4.97 -21.02 10.02
C CYS A 405 5.95 -21.36 8.90
N VAL A 406 7.13 -20.75 8.86
CA VAL A 406 8.18 -21.10 7.88
C VAL A 406 8.53 -22.58 7.97
N TRP A 407 8.74 -23.10 9.19
CA TRP A 407 9.01 -24.52 9.41
C TRP A 407 7.88 -25.42 8.90
N ILE A 408 6.63 -25.12 9.25
CA ILE A 408 5.46 -25.92 8.85
C ILE A 408 5.30 -25.91 7.33
N PHE A 409 5.30 -24.73 6.70
CA PHE A 409 5.06 -24.62 5.26
C PHE A 409 6.19 -25.25 4.44
N PHE A 410 7.42 -25.19 4.92
CA PHE A 410 8.54 -25.93 4.34
C PHE A 410 8.32 -27.45 4.43
N ASN A 411 7.92 -27.96 5.59
CA ASN A 411 7.61 -29.38 5.78
C ASN A 411 6.41 -29.84 4.93
N PHE A 412 5.35 -29.02 4.81
CA PHE A 412 4.21 -29.29 3.93
C PHE A 412 4.64 -29.37 2.47
N LEU A 413 5.54 -28.48 2.03
CA LEU A 413 6.02 -28.44 0.65
C LEU A 413 6.83 -29.68 0.34
N LEU A 414 7.80 -30.02 1.20
CA LEU A 414 8.60 -31.24 1.06
C LEU A 414 7.73 -32.49 1.05
N PHE A 415 6.75 -32.57 1.96
CA PHE A 415 5.84 -33.70 2.05
C PHE A 415 4.99 -33.88 0.79
N GLU A 416 4.41 -32.81 0.22
CA GLU A 416 3.64 -32.94 -1.02
C GLU A 416 4.52 -33.26 -2.23
N MET A 417 5.75 -32.73 -2.27
CA MET A 417 6.72 -33.11 -3.30
C MET A 417 7.09 -34.60 -3.22
N LEU A 418 7.40 -35.10 -2.02
CA LEU A 418 7.71 -36.52 -1.80
C LEU A 418 6.53 -37.42 -2.19
N ARG A 419 5.31 -37.01 -1.82
CA ARG A 419 4.10 -37.73 -2.19
C ARG A 419 3.92 -37.80 -3.70
N LEU A 420 4.13 -36.70 -4.42
CA LEU A 420 4.02 -36.68 -5.88
C LEU A 420 5.02 -37.61 -6.55
N VAL A 421 6.25 -37.68 -6.05
CA VAL A 421 7.29 -38.59 -6.57
C VAL A 421 6.87 -40.05 -6.35
N LEU A 422 6.41 -40.39 -5.15
CA LEU A 422 5.98 -41.75 -4.82
C LEU A 422 4.70 -42.18 -5.55
N ASP A 423 3.77 -41.25 -5.76
CA ASP A 423 2.53 -41.53 -6.50
C ASP A 423 2.80 -41.68 -8.02
N ARG A 424 3.83 -41.05 -8.59
CA ARG A 424 4.24 -41.29 -10.00
C ARG A 424 4.86 -42.67 -10.19
N HIS A 425 5.73 -43.11 -9.30
CA HIS A 425 6.36 -44.44 -9.39
C HIS A 425 5.36 -45.60 -9.31
N LYS A 426 4.22 -45.43 -8.65
CA LYS A 426 3.16 -46.45 -8.63
C LYS A 426 2.40 -46.60 -9.96
N VAL A 427 2.41 -45.58 -10.83
CA VAL A 427 1.71 -45.60 -12.13
C VAL A 427 2.59 -46.14 -13.26
N GLU A 428 3.91 -46.20 -13.08
CA GLU A 428 4.85 -46.75 -14.07
C GLU A 428 5.07 -48.28 -13.92
N TYR A 429 4.56 -48.90 -12.84
CA TYR A 429 4.75 -50.32 -12.54
C TYR A 429 3.44 -51.14 -12.48
N ASP A 430 2.28 -50.49 -12.66
CA ASP A 430 0.96 -51.10 -12.90
C ASP A 430 0.59 -50.92 -14.38
#